data_AF-A0A0Q5W322-F1
#
_entry.id   AF-A0A0Q5W322-F1
#
_cell.length_a   1.000
_cell.length_b   1.000
_cell.length_c   1.000
_cell.angle_alpha   90.00
_cell.angle_beta   90.00
_cell.angle_gamma   90.00
#
_symmetry.space_group_name_H-M   'P 1'
#
loop_
_entity.id
_entity.type
_entity.pdbx_description
1 polymer ?
#
loop_
_entity_poly.entity_id
_entity_poly.type
_entity_poly.pdbx_seq_one_letter_code
_entity_poly.pdbx_strand_id
1 'polypeptide(L)'
;MPNKDAGGEMTVEIGLNAAIVAMVDRSPRILVVSEGGDGGLDALPFGPFDPAMHRTFETSLRARVEEQTALDLGYIEQLYTFGDHGRQRLANEDRLHMVSVGYLALTRSDPETTLRLAEVGAQWRDWYAYLPWEDWRRGRPAVLDRVILPALAAWERDDPANRRSRLRLAFGLDDFPFDEERVLERYELLYEAGLVAESRSDAEGHGLETRPDGVGQGVGLAMRHDHRRIVATAVARLRGKIKYRPVIFELMPPEFSLTRLQEAVEAISGRHLHKQNFRRLVEGASLVEPTGMTTGATGGRPAALFRFRRQILDERPAPGLKLGSR
;
A
#
# COMPACT_ATOMS: atom_id res chain seq x y z
N MET A 1 39.74 -6.56 38.05
CA MET A 1 39.46 -6.58 36.60
C MET A 1 37.95 -6.56 36.44
N PRO A 2 37.36 -5.57 35.75
CA PRO A 2 35.91 -5.55 35.58
C PRO A 2 35.49 -6.67 34.64
N ASN A 3 34.44 -7.37 35.04
CA ASN A 3 33.83 -8.50 34.36
C ASN A 3 33.33 -8.07 32.96
N LYS A 4 33.79 -8.74 31.89
CA LYS A 4 33.51 -8.37 30.50
C LYS A 4 32.29 -9.10 29.90
N ASP A 5 31.59 -9.91 30.69
CA ASP A 5 30.51 -10.76 30.17
C ASP A 5 29.17 -10.43 30.85
N ALA A 6 28.50 -9.40 30.34
CA ALA A 6 27.08 -9.15 30.55
C ALA A 6 26.39 -8.62 29.28
N GLY A 7 26.91 -8.98 28.10
CA GLY A 7 26.22 -8.77 26.83
C GLY A 7 25.34 -9.98 26.55
N GLY A 8 24.06 -9.92 26.91
CA GLY A 8 23.10 -10.93 26.46
C GLY A 8 23.06 -10.94 24.93
N GLU A 9 23.26 -12.11 24.32
CA GLU A 9 23.26 -12.27 22.87
C GLU A 9 21.92 -11.77 22.29
N MET A 10 21.95 -10.74 21.45
CA MET A 10 20.76 -10.22 20.77
C MET A 10 20.38 -11.18 19.65
N THR A 11 19.16 -11.68 19.66
CA THR A 11 18.63 -12.53 18.59
C THR A 11 17.95 -11.67 17.54
N VAL A 12 18.27 -11.87 16.26
CA VAL A 12 17.59 -11.20 15.15
C VAL A 12 16.52 -12.13 14.59
N GLU A 13 15.27 -11.69 14.59
CA GLU A 13 14.15 -12.40 13.97
C GLU A 13 13.76 -11.71 12.65
N ILE A 14 13.44 -12.51 11.63
CA ILE A 14 12.99 -11.99 10.34
C ILE A 14 11.47 -12.15 10.25
N GLY A 15 10.76 -11.03 10.30
CA GLY A 15 9.32 -10.97 10.05
C GLY A 15 9.03 -10.73 8.58
N LEU A 16 8.01 -11.38 8.04
CA LEU A 16 7.56 -11.22 6.66
C LEU A 16 6.17 -10.60 6.65
N ASN A 17 5.94 -9.62 5.77
CA ASN A 17 4.70 -8.84 5.71
C ASN A 17 4.20 -8.71 4.27
N ALA A 18 2.91 -8.95 4.02
CA ALA A 18 2.31 -8.86 2.69
C ALA A 18 1.31 -7.72 2.56
N ALA A 19 1.65 -6.69 1.78
CA ALA A 19 0.69 -5.72 1.27
C ALA A 19 0.00 -6.31 0.01
N ILE A 20 -1.13 -6.97 0.21
CA ILE A 20 -1.89 -7.61 -0.87
C ILE A 20 -2.94 -6.63 -1.38
N VAL A 21 -2.85 -6.26 -2.65
CA VAL A 21 -3.73 -5.28 -3.30
C VAL A 21 -4.67 -5.97 -4.29
N ALA A 22 -5.94 -5.58 -4.25
CA ALA A 22 -6.95 -5.96 -5.24
C ALA A 22 -7.83 -4.76 -5.62
N MET A 23 -8.45 -4.82 -6.80
CA MET A 23 -9.50 -3.87 -7.18
C MET A 23 -10.87 -4.46 -6.81
N VAL A 24 -11.54 -3.84 -5.83
CA VAL A 24 -12.88 -4.26 -5.34
C VAL A 24 -13.83 -3.07 -5.45
N ASP A 25 -14.98 -3.26 -6.08
CA ASP A 25 -15.98 -2.19 -6.30
C ASP A 25 -15.37 -0.90 -6.90
N ARG A 26 -14.46 -1.06 -7.87
CA ARG A 26 -13.73 0.04 -8.54
C ARG A 26 -12.81 0.86 -7.63
N SER A 27 -12.51 0.36 -6.43
CA SER A 27 -11.56 0.99 -5.52
C SER A 27 -10.42 0.03 -5.21
N PRO A 28 -9.17 0.52 -5.13
CA PRO A 28 -8.05 -0.27 -4.64
C PRO A 28 -8.26 -0.57 -3.16
N ARG A 29 -8.15 -1.84 -2.81
CA ARG A 29 -8.25 -2.32 -1.44
C ARG A 29 -7.00 -3.07 -1.06
N ILE A 30 -6.66 -3.00 0.22
CA ILE A 30 -5.62 -3.80 0.84
C ILE A 30 -6.27 -4.88 1.70
N LEU A 31 -5.69 -6.07 1.69
CA LEU A 31 -6.14 -7.15 2.54
C LEU A 31 -5.60 -6.94 3.96
N VAL A 32 -6.48 -7.07 4.94
CA VAL A 32 -6.12 -7.02 6.34
C VAL A 32 -6.67 -8.23 7.09
N VAL A 33 -5.99 -8.58 8.17
CA VAL A 33 -6.37 -9.62 9.13
C VAL A 33 -6.63 -8.99 10.49
N SER A 34 -7.58 -9.56 11.24
CA SER A 34 -7.87 -9.19 12.62
C SER A 34 -7.44 -10.34 13.54
N GLU A 35 -6.31 -10.22 14.22
CA GLU A 35 -5.97 -11.19 15.28
C GLU A 35 -6.70 -10.84 16.57
N GLY A 36 -7.49 -11.78 17.08
CA GLY A 36 -8.10 -11.69 18.39
C GLY A 36 -7.03 -11.64 19.47
N GLY A 37 -6.99 -10.56 20.25
CA GLY A 37 -6.12 -10.47 21.42
C GLY A 37 -5.59 -9.07 21.74
N ASP A 38 -5.48 -8.18 20.75
CA ASP A 38 -4.79 -6.89 20.97
C ASP A 38 -5.47 -5.73 20.22
N GLY A 39 -6.35 -5.02 20.94
CA GLY A 39 -6.88 -3.69 20.57
C GLY A 39 -7.80 -3.56 19.34
N GLY A 40 -7.95 -4.60 18.51
CA GLY A 40 -8.85 -4.58 17.35
C GLY A 40 -8.37 -3.77 16.13
N LEU A 41 -7.07 -3.44 16.07
CA LEU A 41 -6.49 -2.74 14.91
C LEU A 41 -6.27 -3.67 13.72
N ASP A 42 -6.44 -3.12 12.51
CA ASP A 42 -6.15 -3.84 11.27
C ASP A 42 -4.63 -4.11 11.15
N ALA A 43 -4.27 -5.29 10.66
CA ALA A 43 -2.90 -5.68 10.33
C ALA A 43 -2.81 -6.23 8.90
N LEU A 44 -1.67 -6.09 8.25
CA LEU A 44 -1.35 -6.85 7.04
C LEU A 44 -1.15 -8.33 7.40
N PRO A 45 -1.39 -9.29 6.50
CA PRO A 45 -0.91 -10.66 6.68
C PRO A 45 0.60 -10.68 6.92
N PHE A 46 1.00 -11.38 7.98
CA PHE A 46 2.37 -11.35 8.49
C PHE A 46 2.73 -12.60 9.29
N GLY A 47 4.03 -12.85 9.45
CA GLY A 47 4.54 -13.92 10.30
C GLY A 47 6.05 -14.07 10.22
N PRO A 48 6.65 -14.88 11.10
CA PRO A 48 8.09 -15.12 11.09
C PRO A 48 8.51 -15.91 9.84
N PHE A 49 9.74 -15.68 9.38
CA PHE A 49 10.40 -16.57 8.44
C PHE A 49 10.88 -17.84 9.17
N ASP A 50 10.43 -19.01 8.72
CA ASP A 50 10.92 -20.30 9.21
C ASP A 50 11.89 -20.94 8.21
N PRO A 51 13.21 -20.85 8.44
CA PRO A 51 14.22 -21.45 7.55
C PRO A 51 14.26 -22.99 7.60
N ALA A 52 13.71 -23.63 8.64
CA ALA A 52 13.65 -25.08 8.73
C ALA A 52 12.55 -25.65 7.82
N MET A 53 11.43 -24.92 7.69
CA MET A 53 10.30 -25.31 6.84
C MET A 53 10.42 -24.78 5.41
N HIS A 54 11.04 -23.61 5.21
CA HIS A 54 11.01 -22.90 3.93
C HIS A 54 12.39 -22.40 3.50
N ARG A 55 12.79 -22.77 2.28
CA ARG A 55 14.10 -22.39 1.72
C ARG A 55 14.22 -20.90 1.40
N THR A 56 13.11 -20.19 1.17
CA THR A 56 13.12 -18.78 0.78
C THR A 56 12.06 -17.99 1.55
N PHE A 57 12.31 -16.68 1.72
CA PHE A 57 11.33 -15.76 2.30
C PHE A 57 10.01 -15.76 1.52
N GLU A 58 10.07 -15.79 0.18
CA GLU A 58 8.87 -15.82 -0.65
C GLU A 58 8.02 -17.08 -0.38
N THR A 59 8.66 -18.25 -0.30
CA THR A 59 7.94 -19.50 0.01
C THR A 59 7.29 -19.46 1.39
N SER A 60 7.99 -18.93 2.40
CA SER A 60 7.45 -18.77 3.75
C SER A 60 6.30 -17.78 3.81
N LEU A 61 6.41 -16.66 3.09
CA LEU A 61 5.35 -15.66 3.02
C LEU A 61 4.09 -16.21 2.35
N ARG A 62 4.25 -16.94 1.24
CA ARG A 62 3.12 -17.57 0.53
C ARG A 62 2.36 -18.54 1.44
N ALA A 63 3.09 -19.42 2.13
CA ALA A 63 2.49 -20.35 3.08
C ALA A 63 1.72 -19.62 4.20
N ARG A 64 2.30 -18.54 4.73
CA ARG A 64 1.66 -17.75 5.79
C ARG A 64 0.40 -17.00 5.31
N VAL A 65 0.44 -16.44 4.10
CA VAL A 65 -0.72 -15.77 3.51
C VAL A 65 -1.84 -16.76 3.23
N GLU A 66 -1.52 -17.94 2.70
CA GLU A 66 -2.50 -19.00 2.46
C GLU A 66 -3.17 -19.43 3.78
N GLU A 67 -2.37 -19.64 4.84
CA GLU A 67 -2.86 -19.98 6.19
C GLU A 67 -3.78 -18.90 6.77
N GLN A 68 -3.41 -17.61 6.68
CA GLN A 68 -4.16 -16.52 7.29
C GLN A 68 -5.37 -16.04 6.47
N THR A 69 -5.40 -16.30 5.16
CA THR A 69 -6.34 -15.62 4.24
C THR A 69 -6.95 -16.50 3.16
N ALA A 70 -6.56 -17.78 3.06
CA ALA A 70 -7.00 -18.71 2.02
C ALA A 70 -6.73 -18.23 0.57
N LEU A 71 -5.82 -17.25 0.40
CA LEU A 71 -5.41 -16.74 -0.91
C LEU A 71 -4.17 -17.45 -1.43
N ASP A 72 -4.24 -17.86 -2.69
CA ASP A 72 -3.06 -18.15 -3.48
C ASP A 72 -2.58 -16.86 -4.19
N LEU A 73 -1.31 -16.52 -3.99
CA LEU A 73 -0.73 -15.29 -4.53
C LEU A 73 -0.24 -15.52 -5.96
N GLY A 74 -0.71 -14.74 -6.92
CA GLY A 74 -0.14 -14.74 -8.27
C GLY A 74 1.16 -13.93 -8.32
N TYR A 75 0.98 -12.62 -8.49
CA TYR A 75 2.07 -11.66 -8.57
C TYR A 75 2.59 -11.32 -7.17
N ILE A 76 3.90 -11.41 -6.97
CA ILE A 76 4.57 -10.96 -5.75
C ILE A 76 5.91 -10.29 -6.08
N GLU A 77 6.25 -9.25 -5.34
CA GLU A 77 7.58 -8.65 -5.36
C GLU A 77 7.99 -8.19 -3.96
N GLN A 78 9.28 -8.27 -3.66
CA GLN A 78 9.82 -7.65 -2.45
C GLN A 78 9.82 -6.13 -2.59
N LEU A 79 9.32 -5.43 -1.57
CA LEU A 79 9.29 -3.98 -1.49
C LEU A 79 10.58 -3.43 -0.89
N TYR A 80 10.74 -3.66 0.42
CA TYR A 80 11.79 -3.07 1.23
C TYR A 80 12.02 -3.93 2.48
N THR A 81 13.16 -3.72 3.13
CA THR A 81 13.50 -4.32 4.41
C THR A 81 13.58 -3.23 5.46
N PHE A 82 12.82 -3.39 6.54
CA PHE A 82 12.67 -2.46 7.64
C PHE A 82 13.37 -3.02 8.87
N GLY A 83 14.37 -2.30 9.39
CA GLY A 83 15.21 -2.79 10.49
C GLY A 83 15.48 -1.76 11.58
N ASP A 84 14.68 -0.69 11.67
CA ASP A 84 14.88 0.28 12.76
C ASP A 84 14.35 -0.29 14.08
N HIS A 85 15.04 -0.02 15.18
CA HIS A 85 14.66 -0.48 16.52
C HIS A 85 13.30 0.10 16.96
N GLY A 86 12.51 -0.69 17.70
CA GLY A 86 11.22 -0.28 18.29
C GLY A 86 9.98 -0.44 17.40
N ARG A 87 10.11 -1.05 16.21
CA ARG A 87 9.02 -1.17 15.21
C ARG A 87 7.98 -2.27 15.50
N GLN A 88 8.36 -3.34 16.21
CA GLN A 88 7.46 -4.43 16.61
C GLN A 88 7.67 -4.79 18.08
N ARG A 89 6.75 -4.32 18.92
CA ARG A 89 6.70 -4.66 20.34
C ARG A 89 6.19 -6.10 20.55
N LEU A 90 7.11 -7.05 20.51
CA LEU A 90 6.88 -8.40 21.04
C LEU A 90 7.11 -8.40 22.56
N ALA A 91 6.51 -9.32 23.29
CA ALA A 91 6.59 -9.37 24.75
C ALA A 91 8.02 -9.51 25.35
N ASN A 92 9.07 -9.65 24.52
CA ASN A 92 10.47 -9.87 24.90
C ASN A 92 11.47 -8.96 24.13
N GLU A 93 11.15 -7.68 23.92
CA GLU A 93 12.00 -6.73 23.14
C GLU A 93 13.43 -6.55 23.65
N ASP A 94 13.69 -6.75 24.95
CA ASP A 94 15.02 -6.50 25.53
C ASP A 94 16.13 -7.44 24.98
N ARG A 95 15.76 -8.49 24.22
CA ARG A 95 16.70 -9.47 23.64
C ARG A 95 16.43 -9.84 22.18
N LEU A 96 15.38 -9.29 21.57
CA LEU A 96 14.94 -9.65 20.22
C LEU A 96 14.87 -8.40 19.33
N HIS A 97 15.67 -8.38 18.27
CA HIS A 97 15.61 -7.36 17.23
C HIS A 97 14.88 -7.91 16.02
N MET A 98 13.76 -7.28 15.63
CA MET A 98 13.04 -7.73 14.43
C MET A 98 13.44 -6.96 13.18
N VAL A 99 13.76 -7.70 12.13
CA VAL A 99 13.90 -7.20 10.76
C VAL A 99 12.67 -7.61 9.97
N SER A 100 11.86 -6.63 9.56
CA SER A 100 10.64 -6.84 8.78
C SER A 100 10.93 -6.73 7.28
N VAL A 101 10.54 -7.74 6.49
CA VAL A 101 10.63 -7.73 5.02
C VAL A 101 9.24 -7.56 4.45
N GLY A 102 8.99 -6.44 3.78
CA GLY A 102 7.71 -6.13 3.15
C GLY A 102 7.65 -6.63 1.71
N TYR A 103 6.50 -7.17 1.33
CA TYR A 103 6.19 -7.62 -0.02
C TYR A 103 4.92 -6.94 -0.54
N LEU A 104 4.89 -6.67 -1.84
CA LEU A 104 3.69 -6.27 -2.57
C LEU A 104 3.19 -7.49 -3.33
N ALA A 105 1.93 -7.84 -3.14
CA ALA A 105 1.26 -8.82 -3.95
C ALA A 105 0.05 -8.19 -4.64
N LEU A 106 -0.20 -8.62 -5.88
CA LEU A 106 -1.37 -8.17 -6.66
C LEU A 106 -2.24 -9.39 -6.94
N THR A 107 -3.53 -9.26 -6.65
CA THR A 107 -4.49 -10.33 -6.91
C THR A 107 -5.79 -9.77 -7.44
N ARG A 108 -6.57 -10.65 -8.06
CA ARG A 108 -7.94 -10.35 -8.50
C ARG A 108 -8.87 -10.68 -7.35
N SER A 109 -9.85 -9.83 -7.13
CA SER A 109 -10.95 -10.12 -6.21
C SER A 109 -12.14 -10.65 -7.00
N ASP A 110 -12.70 -11.74 -6.51
CA ASP A 110 -13.99 -12.28 -6.91
C ASP A 110 -14.87 -12.51 -5.65
N PRO A 111 -16.21 -12.64 -5.82
CA PRO A 111 -17.12 -12.79 -4.70
C PRO A 111 -16.86 -14.03 -3.84
N GLU A 112 -16.48 -15.16 -4.44
CA GLU A 112 -16.24 -16.43 -3.73
C GLU A 112 -15.00 -16.32 -2.84
N THR A 113 -13.91 -15.78 -3.39
CA THR A 113 -12.69 -15.49 -2.63
C THR A 113 -12.95 -14.49 -1.50
N THR A 114 -13.80 -13.50 -1.72
CA THR A 114 -14.18 -12.53 -0.67
C THR A 114 -14.95 -13.18 0.48
N LEU A 115 -15.81 -14.17 0.19
CA LEU A 115 -16.52 -14.93 1.22
C LEU A 115 -15.55 -15.78 2.05
N ARG A 116 -14.64 -16.52 1.40
CA ARG A 116 -13.62 -17.36 2.08
C ARG A 116 -12.71 -16.54 3.00
N LEU A 117 -12.33 -15.34 2.56
CA LEU A 117 -11.56 -14.40 3.37
C LEU A 117 -12.28 -14.05 4.68
N ALA A 118 -13.59 -13.76 4.61
CA ALA A 118 -14.37 -13.38 5.77
C ALA A 118 -14.49 -14.52 6.80
N GLU A 119 -14.53 -15.78 6.35
CA GLU A 119 -14.59 -16.97 7.21
C GLU A 119 -13.36 -17.12 8.11
N VAL A 120 -12.19 -16.65 7.65
CA VAL A 120 -10.92 -16.68 8.38
C VAL A 120 -10.57 -15.35 9.05
N GLY A 121 -11.52 -14.40 9.10
CA GLY A 121 -11.30 -13.09 9.73
C GLY A 121 -10.43 -12.13 8.93
N ALA A 122 -10.27 -12.38 7.63
CA ALA A 122 -9.59 -11.50 6.69
C ALA A 122 -10.61 -10.68 5.88
N GLN A 123 -10.27 -9.43 5.55
CA GLN A 123 -11.20 -8.55 4.83
C GLN A 123 -10.48 -7.53 3.95
N TRP A 124 -11.16 -7.12 2.88
CA TRP A 124 -10.69 -6.05 2.01
C TRP A 124 -11.06 -4.67 2.57
N ARG A 125 -10.05 -3.83 2.81
CA ARG A 125 -10.22 -2.45 3.28
C ARG A 125 -9.79 -1.45 2.21
N ASP A 126 -10.56 -0.39 2.04
CA ASP A 126 -10.14 0.72 1.17
C ASP A 126 -8.82 1.30 1.69
N TRP A 127 -7.80 1.32 0.85
CA TRP A 127 -6.49 1.78 1.29
C TRP A 127 -6.45 3.29 1.62
N TYR A 128 -7.44 4.06 1.13
CA TYR A 128 -7.60 5.49 1.40
C TYR A 128 -8.22 5.72 2.79
N ALA A 129 -8.75 4.66 3.43
CA ALA A 129 -9.10 4.73 4.85
C ALA A 129 -7.83 4.90 5.72
N TYR A 130 -6.71 4.30 5.31
CA TYR A 130 -5.41 4.47 5.98
C TYR A 130 -4.65 5.70 5.48
N LEU A 131 -4.86 6.11 4.23
CA LEU A 131 -4.11 7.23 3.62
C LEU A 131 -5.08 8.26 3.00
N PRO A 132 -5.94 8.93 3.80
CA PRO A 132 -7.03 9.77 3.27
C PRO A 132 -6.56 11.03 2.53
N TRP A 133 -5.29 11.42 2.66
CA TRP A 133 -4.70 12.54 1.94
C TRP A 133 -4.19 12.16 0.53
N GLU A 134 -4.34 10.89 0.12
CA GLU A 134 -3.82 10.37 -1.16
C GLU A 134 -4.86 10.29 -2.29
N ASP A 135 -6.16 10.45 -2.01
CA ASP A 135 -7.22 10.39 -3.03
C ASP A 135 -7.58 11.78 -3.57
N TRP A 136 -6.94 12.18 -4.66
CA TRP A 136 -7.14 13.46 -5.34
C TRP A 136 -8.16 13.39 -6.47
N ARG A 137 -8.85 12.25 -6.67
CA ARG A 137 -9.86 12.12 -7.73
C ARG A 137 -10.97 13.15 -7.56
N ARG A 138 -11.37 13.43 -6.31
CA ARG A 138 -12.40 14.45 -6.01
C ARG A 138 -11.83 15.86 -5.80
N GLY A 139 -10.61 16.11 -6.27
CA GLY A 139 -9.85 17.32 -5.97
C GLY A 139 -9.03 17.17 -4.69
N ARG A 140 -8.49 18.29 -4.21
CA ARG A 140 -7.60 18.34 -3.05
C ARG A 140 -8.30 17.79 -1.78
N PRO A 141 -7.74 16.77 -1.10
CA PRO A 141 -8.32 16.22 0.12
C PRO A 141 -8.45 17.25 1.24
N ALA A 142 -9.66 17.40 1.79
CA ALA A 142 -9.94 18.41 2.83
C ALA A 142 -9.11 18.20 4.12
N VAL A 143 -8.68 16.97 4.42
CA VAL A 143 -7.80 16.66 5.56
C VAL A 143 -6.45 17.37 5.46
N LEU A 144 -5.96 17.63 4.24
CA LEU A 144 -4.71 18.37 4.03
C LEU A 144 -4.81 19.77 4.62
N ASP A 145 -5.84 20.51 4.24
CA ASP A 145 -5.96 21.92 4.62
C ASP A 145 -6.53 22.10 6.03
N ARG A 146 -7.36 21.17 6.50
CA ARG A 146 -8.01 21.26 7.83
C ARG A 146 -7.12 20.79 8.98
N VAL A 147 -6.23 19.82 8.73
CA VAL A 147 -5.50 19.14 9.81
C VAL A 147 -4.01 19.09 9.50
N ILE A 148 -3.63 18.45 8.39
CA ILE A 148 -2.24 18.05 8.14
C ILE A 148 -1.32 19.26 7.96
N LEU A 149 -1.62 20.15 7.02
CA LEU A 149 -0.74 21.27 6.67
C LEU A 149 -0.64 22.33 7.77
N PRO A 150 -1.73 22.72 8.48
CA PRO A 150 -1.61 23.58 9.64
C PRO A 150 -0.71 23.01 10.74
N ALA A 151 -0.81 21.71 11.01
CA ALA A 151 0.03 21.05 12.02
C ALA A 151 1.49 20.94 11.56
N LEU A 152 1.73 20.61 10.29
CA LEU A 152 3.08 20.58 9.71
C LEU A 152 3.73 21.96 9.66
N ALA A 153 2.96 23.03 9.42
CA ALA A 153 3.45 24.40 9.48
C ALA A 153 3.85 24.83 10.90
N ALA A 154 3.22 24.26 11.94
CA ALA A 154 3.65 24.46 13.32
C ALA A 154 4.95 23.70 13.61
N TRP A 155 5.04 22.44 13.18
CA TRP A 155 6.24 21.61 13.29
C TRP A 155 7.43 22.18 12.50
N GLU A 156 7.21 22.76 11.32
CA GLU A 156 8.27 23.40 10.52
C GLU A 156 9.06 24.45 11.31
N ARG A 157 8.44 25.15 12.27
CA ARG A 157 9.06 26.28 12.98
C ARG A 157 10.29 25.89 13.81
N ASP A 158 10.42 24.63 14.23
CA ASP A 158 11.58 24.22 15.03
C ASP A 158 12.85 24.04 14.18
N ASP A 159 12.71 23.65 12.90
CA ASP A 159 13.82 23.54 11.94
C ASP A 159 13.35 23.96 10.53
N PRO A 160 13.18 25.28 10.29
CA PRO A 160 12.54 25.77 9.08
C PRO A 160 13.31 25.43 7.80
N ALA A 161 14.64 25.44 7.86
CA ALA A 161 15.47 25.25 6.67
C ALA A 161 15.37 23.82 6.12
N ASN A 162 15.43 22.80 6.99
CA ASN A 162 15.36 21.41 6.57
C ASN A 162 13.92 20.98 6.27
N ARG A 163 12.98 21.28 7.19
CA ARG A 163 11.60 20.79 7.11
C ARG A 163 10.85 21.40 5.92
N ARG A 164 11.01 22.70 5.63
CA ARG A 164 10.30 23.37 4.54
C ARG A 164 10.55 22.74 3.18
N SER A 165 11.80 22.41 2.86
CA SER A 165 12.16 21.80 1.57
C SER A 165 11.49 20.43 1.41
N ARG A 166 11.52 19.60 2.45
CA ARG A 166 10.89 18.26 2.44
C ARG A 166 9.37 18.35 2.31
N LEU A 167 8.74 19.27 3.05
CA LEU A 167 7.30 19.52 2.97
C LEU A 167 6.87 19.99 1.58
N ARG A 168 7.62 20.92 0.98
CA ARG A 168 7.34 21.44 -0.36
C ARG A 168 7.38 20.33 -1.41
N LEU A 169 8.41 19.48 -1.36
CA LEU A 169 8.57 18.35 -2.28
C LEU A 169 7.49 17.27 -2.08
N ALA A 170 7.17 16.93 -0.82
CA ALA A 170 6.24 15.85 -0.52
C ALA A 170 4.76 16.20 -0.79
N PHE A 171 4.35 17.43 -0.49
CA PHE A 171 2.94 17.85 -0.59
C PHE A 171 2.62 18.71 -1.81
N GLY A 172 3.61 19.02 -2.66
CA GLY A 172 3.41 19.90 -3.81
C GLY A 172 2.92 21.29 -3.37
N LEU A 173 3.66 21.90 -2.44
CA LEU A 173 3.34 23.24 -1.94
C LEU A 173 4.00 24.32 -2.80
N ASP A 174 3.49 25.55 -2.67
CA ASP A 174 3.89 26.69 -3.51
C ASP A 174 3.66 26.37 -5.01
N ASP A 175 4.67 26.60 -5.85
CA ASP A 175 4.66 26.29 -7.28
C ASP A 175 5.16 24.87 -7.61
N PHE A 176 5.40 24.02 -6.59
CA PHE A 176 5.90 22.66 -6.82
C PHE A 176 4.74 21.70 -7.13
N PRO A 177 4.82 20.89 -8.21
CA PRO A 177 3.73 19.99 -8.56
C PRO A 177 3.56 18.87 -7.54
N PHE A 178 2.31 18.46 -7.32
CA PHE A 178 2.01 17.27 -6.52
C PHE A 178 2.46 16.01 -7.26
N ASP A 179 3.28 15.20 -6.58
CA ASP A 179 3.77 13.93 -7.10
C ASP A 179 3.07 12.77 -6.37
N GLU A 180 2.25 12.01 -7.10
CA GLU A 180 1.51 10.88 -6.54
C GLU A 180 2.42 9.73 -6.06
N GLU A 181 3.68 9.67 -6.46
CA GLU A 181 4.61 8.60 -6.01
C GLU A 181 5.20 8.86 -4.62
N ARG A 182 5.15 10.11 -4.12
CA ARG A 182 5.73 10.50 -2.82
C ARG A 182 4.92 10.10 -1.59
N VAL A 183 4.25 8.95 -1.65
CA VAL A 183 3.32 8.48 -0.61
C VAL A 183 4.05 8.16 0.69
N LEU A 184 5.18 7.46 0.58
CA LEU A 184 5.99 7.10 1.75
C LEU A 184 6.57 8.36 2.39
N GLU A 185 7.13 9.29 1.61
CA GLU A 185 7.70 10.53 2.15
C GLU A 185 6.66 11.37 2.89
N ARG A 186 5.42 11.43 2.38
CA ARG A 186 4.32 12.08 3.09
C ARG A 186 4.02 11.37 4.41
N TYR A 187 3.92 10.03 4.40
CA TYR A 187 3.72 9.27 5.63
C TYR A 187 4.83 9.51 6.66
N GLU A 188 6.10 9.45 6.26
CA GLU A 188 7.26 9.67 7.15
C GLU A 188 7.21 11.08 7.78
N LEU A 189 6.87 12.12 7.00
CA LEU A 189 6.74 13.48 7.53
C LEU A 189 5.62 13.59 8.57
N LEU A 190 4.50 12.89 8.38
CA LEU A 190 3.43 12.85 9.37
C LEU A 190 3.83 12.06 10.63
N TYR A 191 4.62 11.00 10.45
CA TYR A 191 5.18 10.22 11.55
C TYR A 191 6.16 11.05 12.38
N GLU A 192 7.16 11.69 11.75
CA GLU A 192 8.13 12.58 12.40
C GLU A 192 7.49 13.77 13.12
N ALA A 193 6.37 14.27 12.60
CA ALA A 193 5.60 15.36 13.20
C ALA A 193 4.63 14.91 14.32
N GLY A 194 4.57 13.62 14.66
CA GLY A 194 3.68 13.14 15.73
C GLY A 194 2.19 13.12 15.35
N LEU A 195 1.87 13.17 14.05
CA LEU A 195 0.50 13.35 13.55
C LEU A 195 -0.26 12.03 13.33
N VAL A 196 0.45 10.93 13.06
CA VAL A 196 -0.14 9.59 12.99
C VAL A 196 -0.13 8.92 14.36
N ALA A 197 -1.01 7.94 14.58
CA ALA A 197 -1.14 7.29 15.89
C ALA A 197 0.12 6.47 16.23
N GLU A 198 0.72 5.87 15.20
CA GLU A 198 1.88 5.00 15.28
C GLU A 198 3.09 5.70 15.94
N SER A 199 3.35 6.97 15.61
CA SER A 199 4.50 7.69 16.20
C SER A 199 4.32 8.03 17.69
N ARG A 200 3.08 8.10 18.17
CA ARG A 200 2.80 8.36 19.60
C ARG A 200 3.00 7.11 20.43
N SER A 201 2.54 5.97 19.94
CA SER A 201 2.75 4.67 20.60
C SER A 201 4.24 4.34 20.71
N ASP A 202 5.01 4.57 19.64
CA ASP A 202 6.45 4.32 19.65
C ASP A 202 7.19 5.25 20.63
N ALA A 203 6.77 6.52 20.73
CA ALA A 203 7.38 7.50 21.64
C ALA A 203 7.03 7.28 23.12
N GLU A 204 5.79 6.88 23.42
CA GLU A 204 5.32 6.68 24.80
C GLU A 204 5.76 5.32 25.38
N GLY A 205 6.34 4.43 24.57
CA GLY A 205 6.81 3.13 25.02
C GLY A 205 5.69 2.19 25.49
N HIS A 206 4.45 2.53 25.19
CA HIS A 206 3.27 1.69 25.41
C HIS A 206 2.91 1.01 24.09
N GLY A 207 2.41 -0.23 24.13
CA GLY A 207 1.72 -0.81 22.97
C GLY A 207 0.57 0.11 22.53
N LEU A 208 -0.05 -0.14 21.37
CA LEU A 208 -1.27 0.58 20.96
C LEU A 208 -2.43 0.25 21.92
N GLU A 209 -2.34 0.69 23.18
CA GLU A 209 -3.43 0.64 24.14
C GLU A 209 -4.49 1.60 23.62
N THR A 210 -5.68 1.06 23.42
CA THR A 210 -6.85 1.77 22.94
C THR A 210 -7.21 2.86 23.96
N ARG A 211 -6.70 4.07 23.74
CA ARG A 211 -7.34 5.25 24.33
C ARG A 211 -8.77 5.32 23.78
N PRO A 212 -9.81 5.42 24.64
CA PRO A 212 -11.22 5.44 24.22
C PRO A 212 -11.57 6.65 23.33
N ASP A 213 -10.67 7.61 23.22
CA ASP A 213 -10.65 8.76 22.32
C ASP A 213 -10.11 8.43 20.92
N GLY A 214 -10.31 7.17 20.48
CA GLY A 214 -9.99 6.63 19.17
C GLY A 214 -10.22 7.60 18.01
N VAL A 215 -9.41 7.44 16.96
CA VAL A 215 -9.18 8.33 15.81
C VAL A 215 -7.96 9.22 16.04
N GLY A 216 -6.85 8.90 15.36
CA GLY A 216 -5.78 9.86 15.12
C GLY A 216 -6.34 11.06 14.37
N GLN A 217 -6.77 12.09 15.08
CA GLN A 217 -7.28 13.40 14.63
C GLN A 217 -7.56 13.51 13.11
N GLY A 218 -8.49 12.73 12.57
CA GLY A 218 -8.86 12.79 11.14
C GLY A 218 -7.78 12.43 10.11
N VAL A 219 -6.58 11.96 10.50
CA VAL A 219 -5.47 11.60 9.61
C VAL A 219 -5.49 10.10 9.30
N GLY A 220 -6.66 9.47 9.16
CA GLY A 220 -6.80 8.06 8.73
C GLY A 220 -6.73 7.00 9.85
N LEU A 221 -7.03 5.76 9.48
CA LEU A 221 -7.01 4.60 10.39
C LEU A 221 -5.57 4.19 10.73
N ALA A 222 -5.34 3.85 12.00
CA ALA A 222 -4.09 3.27 12.46
C ALA A 222 -4.01 1.78 12.08
N MET A 223 -2.79 1.28 11.88
CA MET A 223 -2.55 -0.16 11.73
C MET A 223 -1.61 -0.66 12.83
N ARG A 224 -1.60 -1.97 13.05
CA ARG A 224 -0.64 -2.60 13.96
C ARG A 224 0.79 -2.43 13.45
N HIS A 225 1.75 -2.29 14.36
CA HIS A 225 3.19 -2.20 14.05
C HIS A 225 3.48 -1.07 13.04
N ASP A 226 4.42 -1.28 12.13
CA ASP A 226 4.72 -0.38 11.02
C ASP A 226 3.92 -0.70 9.74
N HIS A 227 2.85 -1.49 9.83
CA HIS A 227 2.11 -1.97 8.66
C HIS A 227 1.58 -0.83 7.79
N ARG A 228 1.15 0.29 8.38
CA ARG A 228 0.69 1.45 7.63
C ARG A 228 1.79 2.09 6.78
N ARG A 229 3.03 2.07 7.26
CA ARG A 229 4.22 2.46 6.49
C ARG A 229 4.47 1.50 5.33
N ILE A 230 4.30 0.20 5.54
CA ILE A 230 4.39 -0.82 4.49
C ILE A 230 3.32 -0.55 3.43
N VAL A 231 2.09 -0.20 3.82
CA VAL A 231 1.03 0.24 2.89
C VAL A 231 1.48 1.46 2.09
N ALA A 232 1.97 2.51 2.73
CA ALA A 232 2.46 3.71 2.03
C ALA A 232 3.56 3.38 1.01
N THR A 233 4.48 2.49 1.37
CA THR A 233 5.55 1.98 0.49
C THR A 233 4.97 1.20 -0.70
N ALA A 234 4.00 0.32 -0.45
CA ALA A 234 3.33 -0.49 -1.46
C ALA A 234 2.57 0.38 -2.48
N VAL A 235 1.86 1.41 -2.01
CA VAL A 235 1.15 2.37 -2.86
C VAL A 235 2.13 3.15 -3.74
N ALA A 236 3.20 3.72 -3.15
CA ALA A 236 4.23 4.42 -3.90
C ALA A 236 4.84 3.53 -5.00
N ARG A 237 5.21 2.30 -4.62
CA ARG A 237 5.76 1.31 -5.55
C ARG A 237 4.80 0.98 -6.67
N LEU A 238 3.54 0.69 -6.37
CA LEU A 238 2.54 0.35 -7.38
C LEU A 238 2.30 1.52 -8.34
N ARG A 239 2.16 2.75 -7.82
CA ARG A 239 1.96 3.98 -8.63
C ARG A 239 3.12 4.22 -9.60
N GLY A 240 4.37 4.07 -9.14
CA GLY A 240 5.53 4.15 -10.04
C GLY A 240 5.53 2.99 -11.04
N LYS A 241 5.27 1.77 -10.58
CA LYS A 241 5.39 0.56 -11.40
C LYS A 241 4.40 0.48 -12.55
N ILE A 242 3.15 0.90 -12.35
CA ILE A 242 2.16 0.95 -13.43
C ILE A 242 2.60 1.86 -14.59
N LYS A 243 3.51 2.82 -14.34
CA LYS A 243 3.98 3.75 -15.37
C LYS A 243 4.89 3.08 -16.42
N TYR A 244 5.64 2.06 -16.02
CA TYR A 244 6.67 1.44 -16.86
C TYR A 244 6.57 -0.09 -16.98
N ARG A 245 5.70 -0.75 -16.20
CA ARG A 245 5.33 -2.16 -16.35
C ARG A 245 3.81 -2.35 -16.43
N PRO A 246 3.33 -3.36 -17.16
CA PRO A 246 1.90 -3.64 -17.30
C PRO A 246 1.30 -4.37 -16.09
N VAL A 247 1.78 -4.09 -14.86
CA VAL A 247 1.33 -4.78 -13.63
C VAL A 247 -0.13 -4.50 -13.28
N ILE A 248 -0.71 -3.44 -13.85
CA ILE A 248 -2.15 -3.14 -13.72
C ILE A 248 -3.04 -4.31 -14.15
N PHE A 249 -2.62 -5.14 -15.11
CA PHE A 249 -3.43 -6.26 -15.60
C PHE A 249 -3.48 -7.47 -14.65
N GLU A 250 -2.63 -7.49 -13.63
CA GLU A 250 -2.75 -8.44 -12.51
C GLU A 250 -3.99 -8.13 -11.66
N LEU A 251 -4.41 -6.86 -11.61
CA LEU A 251 -5.59 -6.39 -10.88
C LEU A 251 -6.88 -6.39 -11.72
N MET A 252 -6.76 -6.54 -13.03
CA MET A 252 -7.89 -6.51 -13.96
C MET A 252 -8.44 -7.92 -14.22
N PRO A 253 -9.76 -8.08 -14.42
CA PRO A 253 -10.32 -9.36 -14.88
C PRO A 253 -9.73 -9.77 -16.24
N PRO A 254 -9.89 -11.04 -16.67
CA PRO A 254 -9.40 -11.50 -17.98
C PRO A 254 -9.89 -10.65 -19.16
N GLU A 255 -11.12 -10.13 -19.05
CA GLU A 255 -11.74 -9.26 -20.04
C GLU A 255 -12.29 -7.99 -19.37
N PHE A 256 -12.02 -6.84 -19.98
CA PHE A 256 -12.41 -5.54 -19.45
C PHE A 256 -12.66 -4.52 -20.55
N SER A 257 -13.43 -3.49 -20.24
CA SER A 257 -13.54 -2.31 -21.10
C SER A 257 -12.39 -1.32 -20.82
N LEU A 258 -12.03 -0.50 -21.80
CA LEU A 258 -11.04 0.58 -21.60
C LEU A 258 -11.47 1.59 -20.53
N THR A 259 -12.78 1.77 -20.33
CA THR A 259 -13.29 2.62 -19.24
C THR A 259 -12.99 2.01 -17.89
N ARG A 260 -13.21 0.70 -17.70
CA ARG A 260 -12.88 0.01 -16.44
C ARG A 260 -11.38 0.03 -16.17
N LEU A 261 -10.56 -0.12 -17.21
CA LEU A 261 -9.10 0.01 -17.08
C LEU A 261 -8.70 1.43 -16.65
N GLN A 262 -9.28 2.46 -17.27
CA GLN A 262 -9.04 3.85 -16.89
C GLN A 262 -9.42 4.10 -15.42
N GLU A 263 -10.62 3.68 -15.01
CA GLU A 263 -11.11 3.80 -13.63
C GLU A 263 -10.15 3.14 -12.63
N ALA A 264 -9.63 1.95 -12.94
CA ALA A 264 -8.66 1.28 -12.08
C ALA A 264 -7.33 2.05 -11.97
N VAL A 265 -6.80 2.56 -13.09
CA VAL A 265 -5.58 3.37 -13.10
C VAL A 265 -5.77 4.66 -12.32
N GLU A 266 -6.89 5.37 -12.51
CA GLU A 266 -7.22 6.58 -11.76
C GLU A 266 -7.37 6.29 -10.26
N ALA A 267 -8.01 5.17 -9.92
CA ALA A 267 -8.20 4.77 -8.53
C ALA A 267 -6.87 4.44 -7.84
N ILE A 268 -5.92 3.82 -8.54
CA ILE A 268 -4.57 3.52 -8.02
C ILE A 268 -3.70 4.78 -7.94
N SER A 269 -3.69 5.61 -8.99
CA SER A 269 -2.91 6.85 -9.02
C SER A 269 -3.45 7.93 -8.08
N GLY A 270 -4.72 7.81 -7.67
CA GLY A 270 -5.42 8.82 -6.89
C GLY A 270 -5.73 10.08 -7.69
N ARG A 271 -5.66 10.06 -9.03
CA ARG A 271 -5.89 11.24 -9.88
C ARG A 271 -6.75 10.89 -11.10
N HIS A 272 -7.53 11.84 -11.59
CA HIS A 272 -8.26 11.67 -12.84
C HIS A 272 -7.35 11.77 -14.06
N LEU A 273 -7.69 11.01 -15.11
CA LEU A 273 -6.98 10.96 -16.37
C LEU A 273 -7.87 11.45 -17.51
N HIS A 274 -7.27 12.11 -18.50
CA HIS A 274 -8.01 12.53 -19.69
C HIS A 274 -8.36 11.31 -20.55
N LYS A 275 -9.66 11.03 -20.70
CA LYS A 275 -10.21 9.84 -21.37
C LYS A 275 -9.60 9.58 -22.76
N GLN A 276 -9.53 10.59 -23.62
CA GLN A 276 -9.00 10.42 -24.97
C GLN A 276 -7.49 10.16 -24.98
N ASN A 277 -6.75 10.78 -24.05
CA ASN A 277 -5.29 10.58 -23.96
C ASN A 277 -4.99 9.19 -23.45
N PHE A 278 -5.73 8.73 -22.44
CA PHE A 278 -5.60 7.39 -21.90
C PHE A 278 -5.87 6.32 -22.96
N ARG A 279 -6.95 6.47 -23.72
CA ARG A 279 -7.28 5.55 -24.81
C ARG A 279 -6.15 5.47 -25.85
N ARG A 280 -5.66 6.62 -26.33
CA ARG A 280 -4.55 6.69 -27.29
C ARG A 280 -3.27 6.06 -26.74
N LEU A 281 -3.00 6.23 -25.45
CA LEU A 281 -1.84 5.64 -24.78
C LEU A 281 -1.93 4.11 -24.76
N VAL A 282 -3.07 3.56 -24.35
CA VAL A 282 -3.25 2.10 -24.25
C VAL A 282 -3.23 1.42 -25.62
N GLU A 283 -3.97 1.98 -26.59
CA GLU A 283 -4.04 1.44 -27.95
C GLU A 283 -2.69 1.62 -28.67
N GLY A 284 -2.07 2.79 -28.58
CA GLY A 284 -0.77 3.07 -29.20
C GLY A 284 0.39 2.28 -28.60
N ALA A 285 0.30 1.89 -27.33
CA ALA A 285 1.27 1.02 -26.69
C ALA A 285 1.05 -0.48 -27.03
N SER A 286 -0.07 -0.82 -27.68
CA SER A 286 -0.45 -2.19 -28.05
C SER A 286 -0.49 -3.15 -26.85
N LEU A 287 -0.92 -2.64 -25.69
CA LEU A 287 -1.02 -3.40 -24.44
C LEU A 287 -2.25 -4.32 -24.41
N VAL A 288 -3.26 -4.01 -25.22
CA VAL A 288 -4.54 -4.70 -25.21
C VAL A 288 -4.95 -5.08 -26.63
N GLU A 289 -5.72 -6.15 -26.74
CA GLU A 289 -6.31 -6.62 -27.99
C GLU A 289 -7.83 -6.76 -27.82
N PRO A 290 -8.62 -6.43 -28.86
CA PRO A 290 -10.08 -6.54 -28.79
C PRO A 290 -10.52 -8.01 -28.74
N THR A 291 -11.56 -8.31 -27.96
CA THR A 291 -12.13 -9.68 -27.92
C THR A 291 -13.26 -9.89 -28.93
N GLY A 292 -13.73 -8.81 -29.58
CA GLY A 292 -14.92 -8.82 -30.43
C GLY A 292 -16.24 -8.80 -29.66
N MET A 293 -16.20 -8.94 -28.33
CA MET A 293 -17.37 -8.90 -27.46
C MET A 293 -17.64 -7.48 -26.94
N THR A 294 -18.86 -7.28 -26.43
CA THR A 294 -19.25 -6.04 -25.76
C THR A 294 -19.90 -6.33 -24.41
N THR A 295 -19.87 -5.37 -23.49
CA THR A 295 -20.58 -5.48 -22.21
C THR A 295 -22.08 -5.66 -22.42
N GLY A 296 -22.76 -6.40 -21.55
CA GLY A 296 -24.22 -6.47 -21.53
C GLY A 296 -24.85 -5.07 -21.43
N ALA A 297 -26.04 -4.89 -22.01
CA ALA A 297 -26.74 -3.61 -22.07
C ALA A 297 -27.24 -3.16 -20.68
N THR A 298 -26.40 -2.49 -19.91
CA THR A 298 -26.76 -1.86 -18.63
C THR A 298 -27.17 -0.39 -18.82
N GLY A 299 -28.18 -0.17 -19.66
CA GLY A 299 -28.82 1.16 -19.84
C GLY A 299 -28.03 2.18 -20.69
N GLY A 300 -26.87 1.81 -21.26
CA GLY A 300 -26.08 2.67 -22.15
C GLY A 300 -25.53 1.91 -23.37
N ARG A 301 -24.74 2.60 -24.21
CA ARG A 301 -24.08 1.97 -25.37
C ARG A 301 -23.12 0.87 -24.88
N PRO A 302 -23.25 -0.38 -25.37
CA PRO A 302 -22.34 -1.47 -25.03
C PRO A 302 -20.89 -1.08 -25.26
N ALA A 303 -20.02 -1.31 -24.25
CA ALA A 303 -18.60 -1.02 -24.35
C ALA A 303 -17.87 -2.23 -24.93
N ALA A 304 -16.95 -2.01 -25.88
CA ALA A 304 -16.09 -3.07 -26.40
C ALA A 304 -15.21 -3.65 -25.29
N LEU A 305 -15.07 -4.98 -25.30
CA LEU A 305 -14.22 -5.72 -24.39
C LEU A 305 -12.84 -5.97 -25.01
N PHE A 306 -11.84 -5.92 -24.14
CA PHE A 306 -10.43 -6.11 -24.44
C PHE A 306 -9.84 -7.10 -23.44
N ARG A 307 -8.72 -7.70 -23.84
CA ARG A 307 -7.87 -8.53 -22.99
C ARG A 307 -6.43 -8.04 -23.05
N PHE A 308 -5.65 -8.34 -22.01
CA PHE A 308 -4.23 -8.01 -21.98
C PHE A 308 -3.45 -8.85 -23.02
N ARG A 309 -2.68 -8.19 -23.88
CA ARG A 309 -1.85 -8.83 -24.90
C ARG A 309 -0.51 -9.26 -24.29
N ARG A 310 -0.45 -10.46 -23.69
CA ARG A 310 0.72 -10.94 -22.94
C ARG A 310 2.02 -10.98 -23.76
N GLN A 311 1.96 -11.18 -25.08
CA GLN A 311 3.16 -11.24 -25.94
C GLN A 311 4.00 -9.95 -25.91
N ILE A 312 3.41 -8.80 -25.51
CA ILE A 312 4.14 -7.53 -25.42
C ILE A 312 5.31 -7.57 -24.41
N LEU A 313 5.26 -8.49 -23.45
CA LEU A 313 6.32 -8.70 -22.45
C LEU A 313 7.61 -9.25 -23.07
N ASP A 314 7.49 -10.01 -24.17
CA ASP A 314 8.63 -10.58 -24.89
C ASP A 314 9.16 -9.60 -25.97
N GLU A 315 8.28 -8.73 -26.47
CA GLU A 315 8.60 -7.75 -27.52
C GLU A 315 9.34 -6.51 -26.99
N ARG A 316 9.11 -6.13 -25.72
CA ARG A 316 9.64 -4.88 -25.13
C ARG A 316 10.02 -5.06 -23.66
N PRO A 317 11.19 -4.55 -23.24
CA PRO A 317 11.65 -4.70 -21.85
C PRO A 317 10.84 -3.91 -20.81
N ALA A 318 10.12 -2.85 -21.21
CA ALA A 318 9.31 -2.01 -20.32
C ALA A 318 7.98 -1.52 -20.96
N PRO A 319 6.96 -2.39 -21.09
CA PRO A 319 5.70 -2.05 -21.76
C PRO A 319 4.65 -1.46 -20.79
N GLY A 320 5.01 -0.49 -19.95
CA GLY A 320 4.06 0.14 -19.02
C GLY A 320 3.17 1.23 -19.61
N LEU A 321 2.23 1.71 -18.79
CA LEU A 321 1.40 2.85 -19.12
C LEU A 321 2.22 4.13 -18.94
N LYS A 322 2.80 4.72 -19.98
CA LYS A 322 3.57 5.97 -19.87
C LYS A 322 2.69 7.18 -19.50
N LEU A 323 2.17 7.20 -18.28
CA LEU A 323 1.32 8.27 -17.74
C LEU A 323 2.19 9.52 -17.64
N GLY A 324 1.86 10.55 -18.43
CA GLY A 324 2.58 11.81 -18.37
C GLY A 324 2.33 12.53 -17.05
N SER A 325 3.37 13.13 -16.48
CA SER A 325 3.22 14.15 -15.45
C SER A 325 2.54 15.36 -16.09
N ARG A 326 1.34 15.67 -15.62
CA ARG A 326 0.71 16.98 -15.83
C ARG A 326 0.58 17.65 -14.47
#